data_AF-A0A536T5H3-F1
#
_entry.id   AF-A0A536T5H3-F1
#
_cell.length_a   1.000
_cell.length_b   1.000
_cell.length_c   1.000
_cell.angle_alpha   90.00
_cell.angle_beta   90.00
_cell.angle_gamma   90.00
#
_symmetry.space_group_name_H-M   'P 1'
#
loop_
_entity.id
_entity.type
_entity.pdbx_description
1 polymer ?
#
loop_
_entity_poly.entity_id
_entity_poly.type
_entity_poly.pdbx_seq_one_letter_code
_entity_poly.pdbx_strand_id
1 'polypeptide(L)'
;MLAELRAELARLGLGRQEGVSMYEDHLAAVCETMRVLVGGAPGIEAFPFSEQRSFFMAYVSPWVPECCNAIISSAIANYYRRVAELTQLFVAIERDSFAIE
;
A
#
# COMPACT_ATOMS: atom_id res chain seq x y z
N MET A 1 -6.79 12.78 -1.70
CA MET A 1 -6.22 11.51 -1.20
C MET A 1 -7.22 10.36 -1.22
N LEU A 2 -8.17 10.22 -0.27
CA LEU A 2 -9.08 9.05 -0.26
C LEU A 2 -10.04 8.97 -1.46
N ALA A 3 -10.60 10.10 -1.90
CA ALA A 3 -11.49 10.13 -3.07
C ALA A 3 -10.75 9.76 -4.37
N GLU A 4 -9.50 10.20 -4.50
CA GLU A 4 -8.62 9.86 -5.65
C GLU A 4 -8.23 8.39 -5.60
N LEU A 5 -7.86 7.86 -4.43
CA LEU A 5 -7.57 6.45 -4.23
C LEU A 5 -8.77 5.58 -4.61
N ARG A 6 -9.98 5.95 -4.19
CA ARG A 6 -11.19 5.22 -4.58
C ARG A 6 -11.43 5.24 -6.08
N ALA A 7 -11.23 6.39 -6.73
CA ALA A 7 -11.36 6.50 -8.18
C ALA A 7 -10.32 5.64 -8.91
N GLU A 8 -9.08 5.63 -8.41
CA GLU A 8 -8.01 4.81 -9.00
C GLU A 8 -8.26 3.32 -8.81
N LEU A 9 -8.69 2.88 -7.62
CA LEU A 9 -9.07 1.48 -7.39
C LEU A 9 -10.18 1.05 -8.35
N ALA A 10 -11.20 1.90 -8.54
CA ALA A 10 -12.25 1.62 -9.53
C ALA A 10 -11.71 1.55 -10.97
N ARG A 11 -10.76 2.41 -11.36
CA ARG A 11 -10.08 2.34 -12.66
C ARG A 11 -9.33 1.03 -12.85
N LEU A 12 -8.73 0.52 -11.78
CA LEU A 12 -8.02 -0.76 -11.74
C LEU A 12 -8.97 -1.98 -11.65
N GLY A 13 -10.29 -1.78 -11.61
CA GLY A 13 -11.27 -2.84 -11.41
C GLY A 13 -11.24 -3.44 -10.00
N LEU A 14 -10.61 -2.75 -9.06
CA LEU A 14 -10.49 -3.16 -7.66
C LEU A 14 -11.56 -2.44 -6.82
N GLY A 15 -12.19 -3.20 -5.93
CA GLY A 15 -13.24 -2.72 -5.06
C GLY A 15 -13.03 -3.18 -3.63
N ARG A 16 -13.76 -2.54 -2.72
CA ARG A 16 -13.79 -2.95 -1.32
C ARG A 16 -14.47 -4.31 -1.19
N GLN A 17 -13.88 -5.18 -0.39
CA GLN A 17 -14.48 -6.47 -0.05
C GLN A 17 -15.81 -6.28 0.70
N GLU A 18 -16.81 -7.07 0.34
CA GLU A 18 -18.10 -7.07 1.04
C GLU A 18 -17.93 -7.42 2.52
N GLY A 19 -18.66 -6.73 3.40
CA GLY A 19 -18.63 -6.97 4.84
C GLY A 19 -17.40 -6.39 5.58
N VAL A 20 -16.40 -5.89 4.88
CA VAL A 20 -15.25 -5.20 5.51
C VAL A 20 -15.61 -3.73 5.73
N SER A 21 -15.44 -3.20 6.95
CA SER A 21 -15.74 -1.79 7.28
C SER A 21 -14.60 -0.80 6.97
N MET A 22 -13.41 -1.33 6.67
CA MET A 22 -12.15 -0.59 6.52
C MET A 22 -12.17 0.36 5.32
N TYR A 23 -11.59 1.55 5.50
CA TYR A 23 -11.38 2.51 4.42
C TYR A 23 -10.23 2.07 3.52
N GLU A 24 -10.29 2.51 2.26
CA GLU A 24 -9.35 2.12 1.22
C GLU A 24 -7.91 2.62 1.46
N ASP A 25 -7.75 3.70 2.23
CA ASP A 25 -6.46 4.27 2.62
C ASP A 25 -5.84 3.64 3.87
N HIS A 26 -6.46 2.61 4.44
CA HIS A 26 -5.86 1.87 5.54
C HIS A 26 -4.57 1.17 5.09
N LEU A 27 -3.53 1.16 5.93
CA LEU A 27 -2.23 0.57 5.59
C LEU A 27 -2.34 -0.87 5.07
N ALA A 28 -3.16 -1.71 5.73
CA ALA A 28 -3.43 -3.07 5.26
C ALA A 28 -4.12 -3.12 3.88
N ALA A 29 -5.02 -2.17 3.58
CA ALA A 29 -5.74 -2.12 2.30
C ALA A 29 -4.80 -1.76 1.14
N VAL A 30 -3.90 -0.79 1.35
CA VAL A 30 -2.91 -0.41 0.33
C VAL A 30 -1.85 -1.50 0.13
N CYS A 31 -1.45 -2.20 1.20
CA CYS A 31 -0.56 -3.37 1.08
C CYS A 31 -1.22 -4.51 0.29
N GLU A 32 -2.49 -4.81 0.55
CA GLU A 32 -3.22 -5.82 -0.21
C GLU A 32 -3.40 -5.40 -1.67
N THR A 33 -3.67 -4.12 -1.92
CA THR A 33 -3.74 -3.59 -3.29
C THR A 33 -2.42 -3.82 -4.01
N MET A 34 -1.28 -3.47 -3.41
CA MET A 34 0.05 -3.75 -3.99
C MET A 34 0.27 -5.25 -4.25
N ARG A 35 -0.15 -6.13 -3.33
CA ARG A 35 -0.06 -7.58 -3.51
C ARG A 35 -0.83 -8.05 -4.75
N VAL A 36 -2.03 -7.52 -4.97
CA VAL A 36 -2.85 -7.80 -6.16
C VAL A 36 -2.21 -7.22 -7.42
N LEU A 37 -1.71 -5.98 -7.38
CA LEU A 37 -1.08 -5.37 -8.55
C LEU A 37 0.17 -6.14 -9.00
N VAL A 38 0.98 -6.63 -8.06
CA VAL A 38 2.23 -7.35 -8.34
C VAL A 38 2.00 -8.81 -8.71
N GLY A 39 1.18 -9.53 -7.93
CA GLY A 39 1.01 -10.98 -8.06
C GLY A 39 -0.29 -11.44 -8.70
N GLY A 40 -1.20 -10.52 -8.99
CA GLY A 40 -2.56 -10.85 -9.40
C GLY A 40 -3.43 -11.41 -8.27
N ALA A 41 -4.61 -11.87 -8.65
CA ALA A 41 -5.59 -12.56 -7.82
C ALA A 41 -6.40 -13.54 -8.67
N PRO A 42 -7.25 -14.40 -8.10
CA PRO A 42 -8.15 -15.24 -8.89
C PRO A 42 -8.99 -14.39 -9.86
N GLY A 43 -8.78 -14.58 -11.16
CA GLY A 43 -9.46 -13.80 -12.22
C GLY A 43 -8.85 -12.42 -12.52
N ILE A 44 -7.70 -12.08 -11.92
CA ILE A 44 -6.99 -10.81 -12.14
C ILE A 44 -5.51 -11.12 -12.42
N GLU A 45 -5.04 -10.78 -13.62
CA GLU A 45 -3.62 -10.90 -13.96
C GLU A 45 -2.77 -9.84 -13.24
N ALA A 46 -1.46 -10.07 -13.12
CA ALA A 46 -0.54 -9.07 -12.62
C ALA A 46 -0.54 -7.83 -13.52
N PHE A 47 -0.49 -6.65 -12.92
CA PHE A 47 -0.56 -5.39 -13.65
C PHE A 47 0.81 -5.04 -14.24
N PRO A 48 0.86 -4.22 -15.31
CA PRO A 48 2.12 -3.70 -15.83
C PRO A 48 2.92 -2.96 -14.76
N PHE A 49 4.25 -3.08 -14.81
CA PHE A 49 5.15 -2.42 -13.86
C PHE A 49 4.91 -0.90 -13.75
N SER A 50 4.56 -0.24 -14.86
CA SER A 50 4.22 1.19 -14.88
C SER A 50 2.99 1.52 -14.02
N GLU A 51 1.98 0.66 -13.99
CA GLU A 51 0.78 0.85 -13.15
C GLU A 51 1.08 0.54 -11.69
N GLN A 52 1.86 -0.50 -11.40
CA GLN A 52 2.36 -0.80 -10.06
C GLN A 52 3.13 0.39 -9.48
N ARG A 53 4.08 0.93 -10.26
CA ARG A 53 4.87 2.11 -9.91
C ARG A 53 4.00 3.34 -9.67
N SER A 54 3.06 3.60 -10.57
CA SER A 54 2.19 4.78 -10.47
C SER A 54 1.33 4.73 -9.22
N PHE A 55 0.75 3.57 -8.90
CA PHE A 55 -0.03 3.38 -7.68
C PHE A 55 0.83 3.55 -6.43
N PHE A 56 2.00 2.90 -6.39
CA PHE A 56 2.93 2.98 -5.26
C PHE A 56 3.35 4.44 -4.97
N MET A 57 3.77 5.17 -5.99
CA MET A 57 4.24 6.54 -5.85
C MET A 57 3.13 7.51 -5.44
N ALA A 58 1.89 7.29 -5.89
CA ALA A 58 0.77 8.17 -5.58
C ALA A 58 0.09 7.87 -4.23
N TYR A 59 0.00 6.59 -3.83
CA TYR A 59 -0.89 6.17 -2.75
C TYR A 59 -0.21 5.41 -1.61
N VAL A 60 1.07 5.07 -1.74
CA VAL A 60 1.85 4.36 -0.69
C VAL A 60 3.01 5.23 -0.20
N SER A 61 3.94 5.57 -1.10
CA SER A 61 5.15 6.32 -0.76
C SER A 61 4.93 7.64 -0.02
N PRO A 62 3.86 8.44 -0.27
CA PRO A 62 3.74 9.77 0.33
C PRO A 62 3.45 9.82 1.82
N TRP A 63 3.00 8.73 2.43
CA TRP A 63 2.51 8.76 3.82
C TRP A 63 2.88 7.53 4.66
N VAL A 64 3.16 6.38 4.03
CA VAL A 64 3.46 5.15 4.76
C VAL A 64 4.72 5.27 5.63
N PRO A 65 5.82 5.91 5.19
CA PRO A 65 6.99 6.11 6.05
C PRO A 65 6.67 6.91 7.32
N GLU A 66 5.89 7.99 7.19
CA GLU A 66 5.47 8.84 8.31
C GLU A 66 4.52 8.10 9.26
N CYS A 67 3.61 7.30 8.72
CA CYS A 67 2.74 6.43 9.51
C CYS A 67 3.56 5.40 10.32
N CYS A 68 4.53 4.74 9.67
CA CYS A 68 5.42 3.80 10.36
C CYS A 68 6.21 4.50 11.47
N ASN A 69 6.78 5.69 11.21
CA ASN A 69 7.47 6.48 12.22
C ASN A 69 6.59 6.81 13.43
N ALA A 70 5.31 7.14 13.20
CA ALA A 70 4.35 7.41 14.27
C ALA A 70 4.08 6.15 15.12
N ILE A 71 3.94 4.99 14.49
CA ILE A 71 3.77 3.70 15.19
C ILE A 71 5.03 3.35 16.00
N ILE A 72 6.22 3.51 15.40
CA ILE A 72 7.50 3.21 16.06
C ILE A 72 7.66 4.05 17.32
N SER A 73 7.34 5.34 17.22
CA SER A 73 7.45 6.34 18.30
C SER A 73 6.40 6.16 19.41
N SER A 74 5.35 5.37 19.16
CA SER A 74 4.31 5.11 20.15
C SER A 74 4.81 4.16 21.25
N ALA A 75 4.63 4.58 22.51
CA ALA A 75 5.00 3.79 23.68
C ALA A 75 4.19 2.48 23.81
N ILE A 76 2.97 2.45 23.26
CA ILE A 76 2.04 1.32 23.37
C ILE A 76 2.07 0.36 22.18
N ALA A 77 2.91 0.62 21.17
CA ALA A 77 2.92 -0.15 19.93
C ALA A 77 3.41 -1.60 20.11
N ASN A 78 4.18 -1.91 21.16
CA ASN A 78 4.64 -3.26 21.49
C ASN A 78 5.14 -4.04 20.25
N TYR A 79 4.42 -5.11 19.85
CA TYR A 79 4.72 -5.92 18.66
C TYR A 79 4.69 -5.10 17.35
N TYR A 80 3.73 -4.18 17.21
CA TYR A 80 3.57 -3.38 15.99
C TYR A 80 4.70 -2.37 15.76
N ARG A 81 5.54 -2.07 16.77
CA ARG A 81 6.78 -1.33 16.54
C ARG A 81 7.68 -2.06 15.54
N ARG A 82 7.86 -3.37 15.71
CA ARG A 82 8.71 -4.19 14.83
C ARG A 82 8.09 -4.38 13.45
N VAL A 83 6.77 -4.50 13.39
CA VAL A 83 6.04 -4.51 12.10
C VAL A 83 6.27 -3.21 11.35
N ALA A 84 6.15 -2.06 12.03
CA ALA A 84 6.36 -0.76 11.40
C ALA A 84 7.83 -0.54 10.95
N GLU A 85 8.82 -0.99 11.73
CA GLU A 85 10.24 -0.97 11.33
C GLU A 85 10.46 -1.79 10.05
N LEU A 86 9.91 -3.00 9.98
CA LEU A 86 9.98 -3.86 8.80
C LEU A 86 9.30 -3.19 7.60
N THR A 87 8.07 -2.70 7.78
CA THR A 87 7.29 -2.04 6.72
C THR A 87 8.01 -0.79 6.20
N GLN A 88 8.61 0.01 7.07
CA GLN A 88 9.35 1.20 6.67
C GLN A 88 10.56 0.85 5.78
N LEU A 89 11.34 -0.15 6.18
CA LEU A 89 12.49 -0.62 5.39
C LEU A 89 12.04 -1.23 4.06
N PHE A 90 10.97 -2.04 4.08
CA PHE A 90 10.40 -2.63 2.88
C PHE A 90 9.95 -1.55 1.87
N VAL A 91 9.18 -0.56 2.32
CA VAL A 91 8.71 0.55 1.47
C VAL A 91 9.87 1.39 0.94
N ALA A 92 10.94 1.56 1.72
CA ALA A 92 12.14 2.24 1.22
C ALA A 92 12.81 1.47 0.08
N ILE A 93 12.96 0.15 0.21
CA ILE A 93 13.53 -0.72 -0.82
C ILE A 93 12.64 -0.72 -2.07
N GLU A 94 11.32 -0.83 -1.92
CA GLU A 94 10.36 -0.77 -3.03
C GLU A 94 10.46 0.56 -3.77
N ARG A 95 10.50 1.69 -3.05
CA ARG A 95 10.65 3.02 -3.66
C ARG A 95 11.92 3.12 -4.48
N ASP A 96 13.04 2.66 -3.93
CA ASP A 96 14.32 2.71 -4.63
C ASP A 96 14.30 1.76 -5.85
N SER A 97 13.64 0.61 -5.74
CA SER A 97 13.47 -0.35 -6.84
C SER A 97 12.61 0.22 -7.97
N PHE A 98 11.53 0.95 -7.65
CA PHE A 98 10.69 1.63 -8.63
C PHE A 98 11.37 2.86 -9.29
N ALA A 99 12.45 3.36 -8.70
CA ALA A 99 13.23 4.49 -9.23
C ALA A 99 14.35 4.05 -10.20
N ILE A 100 14.67 2.76 -10.26
CA ILE A 100 15.68 2.18 -11.15
C ILE A 100 14.96 1.55 -12.35
N GLU A 101 15.32 1.97 -13.57
CA GLU A 101 14.95 1.33 -14.85
C GLU A 101 16.17 0.63 -15.46
#